data_AF-A0A7Z2RD61-F1
#
_entry.id   AF-A0A7Z2RD61-F1
#
_cell.length_a   1.000
_cell.length_b   1.000
_cell.length_c   1.000
_cell.angle_alpha   90.00
_cell.angle_beta   90.00
_cell.angle_gamma   90.00
#
_symmetry.space_group_name_H-M   'P 1'
#
loop_
_entity.id
_entity.type
_entity.pdbx_description
1 polymer ?
#
loop_
_entity_poly.entity_id
_entity_poly.type
_entity_poly.pdbx_seq_one_letter_code
_entity_poly.pdbx_strand_id
1 'polypeptide(L)'
;MNRRHGDSQPVHTPRSRALGMHLVLLLVACVLGSRVLLAHQASVGEPSAASESATPWGGDYFPNTLLTDQDGRQVHFFDDLIKNKVVVINFIFTSCSDSCPLETARLRQVQKLLGDRVGQDIFFYSISIDPISDTPEVLKAYSQRFKVGPGWKFLTGEFEDVTDLRKKLGLFIEGVDNGRNKDHNLSLIVGNQTTGRWMKASPFENPWILADQLANTLQNWKQPSIEESYANAPDIRPPSNGEELFRTRCASCHSLGPMDGQGLGMRSIGPDLIGVTRNRDPKWLNRWIREPDRLLAEKDPIALQLYEQFERIPMPNLRLDEQSAQSIIDFLSDETERQQPSTAAMTDGALTPVKPGDSAATVSRMR
;
A
#
# COMPACT_ATOMS: atom_id res chain seq x y z
N MET A 1 111.32 -22.41 -46.62
CA MET A 1 111.32 -23.90 -46.67
C MET A 1 110.29 -24.44 -45.68
N ASN A 2 109.36 -25.24 -46.19
CA ASN A 2 108.61 -26.37 -45.62
C ASN A 2 108.46 -26.63 -44.10
N ARG A 3 107.18 -26.90 -43.74
CA ARG A 3 106.63 -28.05 -42.95
C ARG A 3 106.94 -28.11 -41.44
N ARG A 4 106.09 -28.65 -40.54
CA ARG A 4 104.67 -29.05 -40.44
C ARG A 4 104.48 -29.52 -38.97
N HIS A 5 103.26 -29.36 -38.47
CA HIS A 5 102.54 -30.17 -37.46
C HIS A 5 103.04 -30.33 -36.01
N GLY A 6 102.08 -30.13 -35.11
CA GLY A 6 102.04 -30.66 -33.75
C GLY A 6 100.66 -30.36 -33.13
N ASP A 7 99.72 -31.28 -33.34
CA ASP A 7 98.37 -31.32 -32.73
C ASP A 7 98.46 -31.57 -31.21
N SER A 8 97.61 -30.91 -30.44
CA SER A 8 97.23 -31.35 -29.09
C SER A 8 95.80 -30.92 -28.78
N GLN A 9 94.92 -31.92 -28.62
CA GLN A 9 93.48 -31.79 -28.37
C GLN A 9 93.14 -31.28 -26.95
N PRO A 10 91.97 -30.63 -26.76
CA PRO A 10 91.49 -30.19 -25.46
C PRO A 10 90.63 -31.26 -24.74
N VAL A 11 90.72 -31.28 -23.41
CA VAL A 11 89.83 -32.04 -22.52
C VAL A 11 88.52 -31.25 -22.34
N HIS A 12 87.39 -31.84 -22.75
CA HIS A 12 86.05 -31.32 -22.47
C HIS A 12 85.54 -31.79 -21.09
N THR A 13 85.17 -30.85 -20.22
CA THR A 13 84.25 -31.10 -19.09
C THR A 13 82.89 -30.44 -19.38
N PRO A 14 81.75 -31.15 -19.27
CA PRO A 14 80.44 -30.61 -19.60
C PRO A 14 79.74 -30.09 -18.35
N ARG A 15 79.71 -28.77 -18.11
CA ARG A 15 78.80 -28.18 -17.12
C ARG A 15 78.39 -26.76 -17.50
N SER A 16 77.20 -26.61 -18.09
CA SER A 16 76.41 -25.36 -18.01
C SER A 16 75.01 -25.40 -18.65
N ARG A 17 74.53 -26.53 -19.20
CA ARG A 17 73.20 -26.55 -19.87
C ARG A 17 71.98 -26.69 -18.94
N ALA A 18 72.16 -27.19 -17.71
CA ALA A 18 71.03 -27.40 -16.80
C ALA A 18 70.52 -26.10 -16.14
N LEU A 19 71.40 -25.12 -15.89
CA LEU A 19 71.02 -23.89 -15.21
C LEU A 19 70.21 -22.94 -16.10
N GLY A 20 70.51 -22.90 -17.40
CA GLY A 20 69.77 -22.08 -18.37
C GLY A 20 68.33 -22.56 -18.59
N MET A 21 68.09 -23.87 -18.53
CA MET A 21 66.76 -24.43 -18.77
C MET A 21 65.79 -24.14 -17.62
N HIS A 22 66.28 -24.13 -16.37
CA HIS A 22 65.46 -23.74 -15.21
C HIS A 22 65.13 -22.25 -15.19
N LEU A 23 66.05 -21.39 -15.63
CA LEU A 23 65.79 -19.95 -15.73
C LEU A 23 64.75 -19.63 -16.80
N VAL A 24 64.79 -20.33 -17.94
CA VAL A 24 63.79 -20.19 -19.01
C VAL A 24 62.42 -20.70 -18.56
N LEU A 25 62.35 -21.84 -17.86
CA LEU A 25 61.09 -22.36 -17.33
C LEU A 25 60.46 -21.45 -16.27
N LEU A 26 61.26 -20.83 -15.39
CA LEU A 26 60.79 -19.84 -14.43
C LEU A 26 60.28 -18.56 -15.11
N LEU A 27 60.99 -18.06 -16.13
CA LEU A 27 60.55 -16.90 -16.90
C LEU A 27 59.25 -17.18 -17.67
N VAL A 28 59.13 -18.36 -18.28
CA VAL A 28 57.90 -18.77 -18.97
C VAL A 28 56.74 -18.91 -17.96
N ALA A 29 56.97 -19.51 -16.79
CA ALA A 29 55.95 -19.60 -15.73
C ALA A 29 55.53 -18.22 -15.20
N CYS A 30 56.44 -17.26 -15.04
CA CYS A 30 56.12 -15.88 -14.66
C CYS A 30 55.36 -15.12 -15.76
N VAL A 31 55.70 -15.34 -17.05
CA VAL A 31 54.98 -14.74 -18.18
C VAL A 31 53.58 -15.35 -18.33
N LEU A 32 53.41 -16.65 -18.10
CA LEU A 32 52.10 -17.30 -18.09
C LEU A 32 51.26 -16.90 -16.87
N GLY A 33 51.86 -16.83 -15.68
CA GLY A 33 51.19 -16.37 -14.47
C GLY A 33 50.74 -14.91 -14.54
N SER A 34 51.56 -14.02 -15.14
CA SER A 34 51.16 -12.63 -15.37
C SER A 34 50.05 -12.49 -16.42
N ARG A 35 50.03 -13.33 -17.47
CA ARG A 35 48.93 -13.37 -18.44
C ARG A 35 47.61 -13.86 -17.82
N VAL A 36 47.66 -14.81 -16.88
CA VAL A 36 46.49 -15.27 -16.12
C VAL A 36 46.00 -14.20 -15.14
N LEU A 37 46.88 -13.49 -14.44
CA LEU A 37 46.48 -12.37 -13.57
C LEU A 37 45.89 -11.19 -14.35
N LEU A 38 46.42 -10.88 -15.54
CA LEU A 38 45.85 -9.86 -16.42
C LEU A 38 44.51 -10.30 -17.03
N ALA A 39 44.34 -11.58 -17.36
CA ALA A 39 43.06 -12.13 -17.82
C ALA A 39 41.99 -12.15 -16.70
N HIS A 40 42.38 -12.33 -15.44
CA HIS A 40 41.47 -12.30 -14.29
C HIS A 40 41.09 -10.87 -13.86
N GLN A 41 41.92 -9.87 -14.17
CA GLN A 41 41.59 -8.46 -13.97
C GLN A 41 40.78 -7.87 -15.14
N ALA A 42 40.92 -8.43 -16.35
CA ALA A 42 40.12 -8.05 -17.52
C ALA A 42 38.70 -8.63 -17.52
N SER A 43 38.35 -9.52 -16.58
CA SER A 43 36.98 -10.03 -16.38
C SER A 43 36.19 -9.30 -15.29
N VAL A 44 36.79 -8.30 -14.63
CA VAL A 44 36.01 -7.31 -13.88
C VAL A 44 35.62 -6.24 -14.90
N GLY A 45 34.63 -6.58 -15.72
CA GLY A 45 33.95 -5.58 -16.52
C GLY A 45 33.53 -4.45 -15.58
N GLU A 46 33.84 -3.22 -15.96
CA GLU A 46 33.09 -2.07 -15.46
C GLU A 46 31.61 -2.45 -15.43
N PRO A 47 30.84 -2.05 -14.41
CA PRO A 47 29.41 -2.22 -14.46
C PRO A 47 28.91 -1.42 -15.66
N SER A 48 28.83 -2.11 -16.81
CA SER A 48 28.07 -1.70 -17.97
C SER A 48 26.73 -1.27 -17.41
N ALA A 49 26.39 0.00 -17.62
CA ALA A 49 25.12 0.59 -17.22
C ALA A 49 24.03 -0.44 -17.55
N ALA A 50 23.58 -1.15 -16.52
CA ALA A 50 22.55 -2.14 -16.66
C ALA A 50 21.34 -1.36 -17.14
N SER A 51 21.01 -1.57 -18.42
CA SER A 51 19.76 -1.29 -19.10
C SER A 51 18.76 -0.46 -18.28
N GLU A 52 18.46 0.76 -18.76
CA GLU A 52 17.43 1.70 -18.31
C GLU A 52 15.98 1.15 -18.20
N SER A 53 15.76 -0.15 -18.13
CA SER A 53 14.43 -0.76 -17.97
C SER A 53 14.37 -1.68 -16.75
N ALA A 54 14.50 -1.11 -15.55
CA ALA A 54 14.26 -1.84 -14.30
C ALA A 54 12.77 -2.17 -14.04
N THR A 55 11.86 -1.64 -14.87
CA THR A 55 10.40 -1.76 -14.72
C THR A 55 9.73 -1.95 -16.09
N PRO A 56 8.71 -2.83 -16.23
CA PRO A 56 7.92 -2.93 -17.46
C PRO A 56 7.06 -1.68 -17.70
N TRP A 57 6.95 -0.78 -16.72
CA TRP A 57 6.18 0.45 -16.76
C TRP A 57 7.07 1.66 -17.12
N GLY A 58 7.77 1.55 -18.25
CA GLY A 58 8.62 2.58 -18.83
C GLY A 58 7.90 3.48 -19.84
N GLY A 59 8.66 4.29 -20.57
CA GLY A 59 8.12 5.19 -21.60
C GLY A 59 7.42 4.47 -22.75
N ASP A 60 7.73 3.19 -22.96
CA ASP A 60 7.06 2.36 -23.98
C ASP A 60 5.66 1.90 -23.54
N TYR A 61 5.35 1.95 -22.24
CA TYR A 61 4.06 1.53 -21.70
C TYR A 61 3.08 2.69 -21.57
N PHE A 62 3.48 3.73 -20.83
CA PHE A 62 2.64 4.90 -20.58
C PHE A 62 2.76 5.89 -21.73
N PRO A 63 1.63 6.43 -22.22
CA PRO A 63 1.69 7.42 -23.29
C PRO A 63 2.34 8.70 -22.78
N ASN A 64 3.17 9.34 -23.60
CA ASN A 64 3.78 10.63 -23.25
C ASN A 64 2.89 11.82 -23.65
N THR A 65 1.59 11.69 -23.33
CA THR A 65 0.53 12.63 -23.69
C THR A 65 0.86 14.06 -23.29
N LEU A 66 0.65 15.00 -24.20
CA LEU A 66 0.78 16.43 -23.91
C LEU A 66 -0.47 16.91 -23.16
N LEU A 67 -0.28 17.44 -21.95
CA LEU A 67 -1.32 17.99 -21.10
C LEU A 67 -1.02 19.47 -20.82
N THR A 68 -2.04 20.21 -20.42
CA THR A 68 -1.91 21.60 -19.95
C THR A 68 -2.31 21.69 -18.48
N ASP A 69 -1.43 22.24 -17.64
CA ASP A 69 -1.72 22.43 -16.22
C ASP A 69 -2.57 23.68 -15.95
N GLN A 70 -3.03 23.83 -14.70
CA GLN A 70 -3.89 24.94 -14.28
C GLN A 70 -3.24 26.33 -14.37
N ASP A 71 -1.92 26.40 -14.63
CA ASP A 71 -1.20 27.66 -14.85
C ASP A 71 -0.96 27.90 -16.36
N GLY A 72 -1.54 27.07 -17.24
CA GLY A 72 -1.38 27.15 -18.69
C GLY A 72 -0.06 26.56 -19.20
N ARG A 73 0.69 25.82 -18.38
CA ARG A 73 1.95 25.21 -18.83
C ARG A 73 1.68 23.86 -19.48
N GLN A 74 2.32 23.65 -20.63
CA GLN A 74 2.34 22.34 -21.27
C GLN A 74 3.32 21.40 -20.55
N VAL A 75 2.88 20.16 -20.33
CA VAL A 75 3.64 19.11 -19.65
C VAL A 75 3.39 17.77 -20.35
N HIS A 76 4.44 16.97 -20.47
CA HIS A 76 4.38 15.62 -21.01
C HIS A 76 4.13 14.62 -19.88
N PHE A 77 3.09 13.78 -20.03
CA PHE A 77 2.63 12.89 -18.95
C PHE A 77 3.74 11.98 -18.42
N PHE A 78 4.47 11.29 -19.29
CA PHE A 78 5.51 10.38 -18.84
C PHE A 78 6.70 11.16 -18.27
N ASP A 79 7.32 12.01 -19.09
CA ASP A 79 8.59 12.65 -18.74
C ASP A 79 8.50 13.64 -17.58
N ASP A 80 7.44 14.46 -17.53
CA ASP A 80 7.32 15.53 -16.55
C ASP A 80 6.52 15.13 -15.31
N LEU A 81 5.54 14.23 -15.45
CA LEU A 81 4.59 13.93 -14.35
C LEU A 81 4.90 12.63 -13.62
N ILE A 82 5.30 11.55 -14.30
CA ILE A 82 5.42 10.25 -13.62
C ILE A 82 6.84 9.68 -13.57
N LYS A 83 7.72 10.04 -14.50
CA LYS A 83 9.11 9.55 -14.52
C LYS A 83 9.83 9.90 -13.23
N ASN A 84 10.38 8.87 -12.59
CA ASN A 84 11.10 8.97 -11.31
C ASN A 84 10.31 9.59 -10.14
N LYS A 85 8.98 9.50 -10.15
CA LYS A 85 8.11 10.13 -9.15
C LYS A 85 7.18 9.11 -8.50
N VAL A 86 6.72 9.45 -7.29
CA VAL A 86 5.54 8.84 -6.66
C VAL A 86 4.34 9.72 -6.87
N VAL A 87 3.26 9.14 -7.39
CA VAL A 87 2.15 9.90 -7.94
C VAL A 87 0.81 9.36 -7.45
N VAL A 88 -0.13 10.27 -7.22
CA VAL A 88 -1.56 10.00 -7.10
C VAL A 88 -2.22 10.61 -8.32
N ILE A 89 -2.95 9.81 -9.10
CA ILE A 89 -3.67 10.27 -10.28
C ILE A 89 -5.15 9.91 -10.15
N ASN A 90 -6.02 10.91 -10.24
CA ASN A 90 -7.46 10.71 -10.39
C ASN A 90 -7.99 11.48 -11.60
N PHE A 91 -9.13 11.04 -12.11
CA PHE A 91 -9.84 11.69 -13.20
C PHE A 91 -11.09 12.38 -12.66
N ILE A 92 -11.31 13.64 -13.03
CA ILE A 92 -12.40 14.48 -12.51
C ILE A 92 -13.06 15.26 -13.65
N PHE A 93 -14.14 15.96 -13.33
CA PHE A 93 -14.62 17.09 -14.12
C PHE A 93 -15.19 18.15 -13.18
N THR A 94 -14.88 19.44 -13.39
CA THR A 94 -15.15 20.46 -12.36
C THR A 94 -16.63 20.76 -12.16
N SER A 95 -17.46 20.44 -13.16
CA SER A 95 -18.92 20.60 -13.10
C SER A 95 -19.63 19.48 -12.31
N CYS A 96 -18.91 18.50 -11.76
CA CYS A 96 -19.49 17.44 -10.94
C CYS A 96 -19.99 18.00 -9.60
N SER A 97 -21.28 17.78 -9.30
CA SER A 97 -21.90 18.21 -8.03
C SER A 97 -21.74 17.22 -6.88
N ASP A 98 -21.27 16.01 -7.15
CA ASP A 98 -21.44 14.87 -6.24
C ASP A 98 -20.09 14.38 -5.70
N SER A 99 -19.46 13.40 -6.38
CA SER A 99 -18.27 12.71 -5.87
C SER A 99 -16.99 13.56 -5.94
N CYS A 100 -16.71 14.23 -7.06
CA CYS A 100 -15.43 14.93 -7.27
C CYS A 100 -15.09 15.97 -6.18
N PRO A 101 -16.05 16.81 -5.71
CA PRO A 101 -15.81 17.68 -4.56
C PRO A 101 -15.39 16.95 -3.28
N LEU A 102 -16.00 15.80 -3.00
CA LEU A 102 -15.71 15.00 -1.82
C LEU A 102 -14.34 14.34 -1.92
N GLU A 103 -14.00 13.79 -3.09
CA GLU A 103 -12.68 13.21 -3.37
C GLU A 103 -11.57 14.25 -3.22
N THR A 104 -11.76 15.44 -3.81
CA THR A 104 -10.78 16.54 -3.71
C THR A 104 -10.58 16.96 -2.24
N ALA A 105 -11.66 17.06 -1.47
CA ALA A 105 -11.57 17.36 -0.05
C ALA A 105 -10.83 16.27 0.75
N ARG A 106 -11.01 14.98 0.39
CA ARG A 106 -10.29 13.86 1.03
C ARG A 106 -8.82 13.82 0.66
N LEU A 107 -8.47 13.94 -0.61
CA LEU A 107 -7.08 14.03 -1.04
C LEU A 107 -6.37 15.25 -0.46
N ARG A 108 -7.10 16.34 -0.18
CA ARG A 108 -6.53 17.48 0.57
C ARG A 108 -6.15 17.12 2.01
N GLN A 109 -6.86 16.20 2.66
CA GLN A 109 -6.46 15.68 3.98
C GLN A 109 -5.18 14.86 3.86
N VAL A 110 -5.07 14.00 2.85
CA VAL A 110 -3.84 13.23 2.56
C VAL A 110 -2.66 14.17 2.31
N GLN A 111 -2.84 15.21 1.49
CA GLN A 111 -1.81 16.22 1.24
C GLN A 111 -1.34 16.89 2.55
N LYS A 112 -2.24 17.15 3.50
CA LYS A 112 -1.85 17.70 4.81
C LYS A 112 -1.05 16.71 5.66
N LEU A 113 -1.41 15.43 5.62
CA LEU A 113 -0.68 14.39 6.35
C LEU A 113 0.74 14.18 5.82
N LEU A 114 0.89 14.23 4.49
CA LEU A 114 2.19 14.09 3.82
C LEU A 114 3.07 15.34 3.93
N GLY A 115 2.47 16.51 4.17
CA GLY A 115 3.19 17.76 4.37
C GLY A 115 4.12 18.11 3.20
N ASP A 116 5.37 18.47 3.52
CA ASP A 116 6.36 18.96 2.56
C ASP A 116 6.84 17.90 1.56
N ARG A 117 6.54 16.62 1.79
CA ARG A 117 6.79 15.55 0.81
C ARG A 117 6.03 15.79 -0.49
N VAL A 118 4.86 16.44 -0.41
CA VAL A 118 4.06 16.77 -1.59
C VAL A 118 4.71 17.91 -2.37
N GLY A 119 5.15 17.61 -3.60
CA GLY A 119 5.88 18.52 -4.46
C GLY A 119 7.40 18.31 -4.46
N GLN A 120 7.92 17.40 -3.62
CA GLN A 120 9.33 17.00 -3.62
C GLN A 120 9.49 15.61 -4.25
N ASP A 121 8.91 14.61 -3.61
CA ASP A 121 9.01 13.21 -4.02
C ASP A 121 7.65 12.54 -4.22
N ILE A 122 6.57 13.13 -3.68
CA ILE A 122 5.18 12.71 -3.90
C ILE A 122 4.43 13.80 -4.65
N PHE A 123 3.65 13.44 -5.67
CA PHE A 123 2.94 14.38 -6.53
C PHE A 123 1.49 13.96 -6.74
N PHE A 124 0.59 14.94 -6.85
CA PHE A 124 -0.84 14.70 -7.03
C PHE A 124 -1.27 15.29 -8.37
N TYR A 125 -2.08 14.54 -9.11
CA TYR A 125 -2.55 14.90 -10.44
C TYR A 125 -4.05 14.62 -10.55
N SER A 126 -4.82 15.67 -10.76
CA SER A 126 -6.25 15.56 -11.07
C SER A 126 -6.46 15.95 -12.53
N ILE A 127 -6.79 14.98 -13.36
CA ILE A 127 -6.88 15.15 -14.82
C ILE A 127 -8.35 15.27 -15.23
N SER A 128 -8.71 16.32 -15.95
CA SER A 128 -10.08 16.52 -16.41
C SER A 128 -10.45 15.54 -17.53
N ILE A 129 -11.67 15.00 -17.48
CA ILE A 129 -12.29 14.24 -18.57
C ILE A 129 -13.19 15.10 -19.46
N ASP A 130 -13.38 16.38 -19.12
CA ASP A 130 -14.23 17.35 -19.83
C ASP A 130 -13.40 18.56 -20.26
N PRO A 131 -12.49 18.41 -21.24
CA PRO A 131 -11.56 19.47 -21.62
C PRO A 131 -12.22 20.65 -22.32
N ILE A 132 -13.46 20.50 -22.80
CA ILE A 132 -14.24 21.60 -23.39
C ILE A 132 -14.67 22.59 -22.31
N SER A 133 -15.07 22.08 -21.14
CA SER A 133 -15.56 22.91 -20.03
C SER A 133 -14.44 23.29 -19.04
N ASP A 134 -13.49 22.38 -18.81
CA ASP A 134 -12.44 22.53 -17.81
C ASP A 134 -11.17 23.13 -18.43
N THR A 135 -11.23 24.42 -18.73
CA THR A 135 -10.05 25.19 -19.16
C THR A 135 -9.03 25.34 -18.02
N PRO A 136 -7.76 25.69 -18.29
CA PRO A 136 -6.77 25.96 -17.25
C PRO A 136 -7.24 26.94 -16.16
N GLU A 137 -7.97 27.99 -16.55
CA GLU A 137 -8.52 28.99 -15.64
C GLU A 137 -9.60 28.40 -14.72
N VAL A 138 -10.49 27.55 -15.27
CA VAL A 138 -11.52 26.85 -14.50
C VAL A 138 -10.89 25.88 -13.51
N LEU A 139 -9.89 25.11 -13.94
CA LEU A 139 -9.11 24.21 -13.09
C LEU A 139 -8.36 24.96 -11.99
N LYS A 140 -7.82 26.14 -12.31
CA LYS A 140 -7.16 27.00 -11.33
C LYS A 140 -8.14 27.44 -10.25
N ALA A 141 -9.30 27.96 -10.66
CA ALA A 141 -10.34 28.38 -9.73
C ALA A 141 -10.84 27.22 -8.86
N TYR A 142 -11.02 26.04 -9.43
CA TYR A 142 -11.39 24.83 -8.70
C TYR A 142 -10.34 24.48 -7.64
N SER A 143 -9.06 24.39 -8.02
CA SER A 143 -7.96 24.08 -7.08
C SER A 143 -7.86 25.08 -5.92
N GLN A 144 -8.09 26.37 -6.19
CA GLN A 144 -8.11 27.43 -5.18
C GLN A 144 -9.29 27.29 -4.22
N ARG A 145 -10.47 26.94 -4.72
CA ARG A 145 -11.68 26.71 -3.89
C ARG A 145 -11.43 25.63 -2.84
N PHE A 146 -10.73 24.57 -3.20
CA PHE A 146 -10.36 23.47 -2.28
C PHE A 146 -9.07 23.72 -1.50
N LYS A 147 -8.46 24.90 -1.64
CA LYS A 147 -7.22 25.31 -0.95
C LYS A 147 -6.09 24.30 -1.15
N VAL A 148 -5.97 23.77 -2.36
CA VAL A 148 -4.94 22.81 -2.75
C VAL A 148 -3.56 23.44 -2.57
N GLY A 149 -2.66 22.71 -1.89
CA GLY A 149 -1.28 23.12 -1.66
C GLY A 149 -0.35 22.83 -2.84
N PRO A 150 0.95 23.20 -2.74
CA PRO A 150 1.95 22.89 -3.75
C PRO A 150 2.10 21.38 -3.99
N GLY A 151 2.64 21.03 -5.15
CA GLY A 151 2.86 19.62 -5.55
C GLY A 151 1.62 18.87 -6.07
N TRP A 152 0.47 19.55 -6.15
CA TRP A 152 -0.75 19.02 -6.77
C TRP A 152 -1.12 19.85 -8.01
N LYS A 153 -1.12 19.20 -9.18
CA LYS A 153 -1.54 19.81 -10.46
C LYS A 153 -2.93 19.36 -10.87
N PHE A 154 -3.65 20.29 -11.48
CA PHE A 154 -4.92 20.04 -12.17
C PHE A 154 -4.64 20.19 -13.66
N LEU A 155 -5.00 19.19 -14.45
CA LEU A 155 -4.54 19.04 -15.83
C LEU A 155 -5.74 18.86 -16.77
N THR A 156 -5.63 19.41 -17.98
CA THR A 156 -6.56 19.18 -19.09
C THR A 156 -5.77 18.84 -20.35
N GLY A 157 -6.44 18.34 -21.39
CA GLY A 157 -5.80 17.92 -22.64
C GLY A 157 -6.83 17.54 -23.69
N GLU A 158 -6.38 17.02 -24.83
CA GLU A 158 -7.30 16.57 -25.88
C GLU A 158 -8.15 15.39 -25.39
N PHE A 159 -9.42 15.36 -25.79
CA PHE A 159 -10.38 14.38 -25.28
C PHE A 159 -9.96 12.93 -25.58
N GLU A 160 -9.46 12.66 -26.79
CA GLU A 160 -8.99 11.34 -27.21
C GLU A 160 -7.75 10.92 -26.41
N ASP A 161 -6.80 11.84 -26.25
CA ASP A 161 -5.56 11.63 -25.52
C ASP A 161 -5.81 11.32 -24.03
N VAL A 162 -6.71 12.07 -23.38
CA VAL A 162 -7.11 11.80 -21.99
C VAL A 162 -7.82 10.45 -21.91
N THR A 163 -8.71 10.13 -22.86
CA THR A 163 -9.40 8.84 -22.88
C THR A 163 -8.43 7.66 -22.99
N ASP A 164 -7.41 7.76 -23.84
CA ASP A 164 -6.42 6.71 -24.00
C ASP A 164 -5.50 6.60 -22.79
N LEU A 165 -5.15 7.73 -22.16
CA LEU A 165 -4.43 7.73 -20.89
C LEU A 165 -5.24 7.01 -19.78
N ARG A 166 -6.55 7.24 -19.71
CA ARG A 166 -7.44 6.55 -18.75
C ARG A 166 -7.46 5.04 -18.97
N LYS A 167 -7.53 4.58 -20.22
CA LYS A 167 -7.47 3.15 -20.56
C LYS A 167 -6.13 2.55 -20.13
N LYS A 168 -5.01 3.22 -20.41
CA LYS A 168 -3.67 2.77 -20.04
C LYS A 168 -3.45 2.71 -18.53
N LEU A 169 -4.07 3.61 -17.77
CA LEU A 169 -4.06 3.58 -16.30
C LEU A 169 -5.10 2.60 -15.71
N GLY A 170 -5.90 1.93 -16.54
CA GLY A 170 -6.95 1.01 -16.10
C GLY A 170 -8.11 1.71 -15.38
N LEU A 171 -8.31 3.01 -15.60
CA LEU A 171 -9.34 3.88 -15.01
C LEU A 171 -10.47 4.21 -16.01
N PHE A 172 -10.67 3.35 -16.99
CA PHE A 172 -11.73 3.43 -18.00
C PHE A 172 -12.56 2.15 -17.97
N ILE A 173 -13.89 2.28 -17.92
CA ILE A 173 -14.84 1.18 -17.95
C ILE A 173 -15.76 1.37 -19.17
N GLU A 174 -15.66 0.47 -20.15
CA GLU A 174 -16.54 0.50 -21.32
C GLU A 174 -18.02 0.43 -20.90
N GLY A 175 -18.85 1.26 -21.53
CA GLY A 175 -20.29 1.36 -21.25
C GLY A 175 -20.66 2.32 -20.12
N VAL A 176 -19.80 2.48 -19.11
CA VAL A 176 -19.92 3.56 -18.10
C VAL A 176 -19.31 4.84 -18.66
N ASP A 177 -18.08 4.74 -19.17
CA ASP A 177 -17.31 5.83 -19.76
C ASP A 177 -17.56 5.91 -21.28
N ASN A 178 -18.80 6.20 -21.68
CA ASN A 178 -19.22 6.12 -23.09
C ASN A 178 -19.34 7.49 -23.80
N GLY A 179 -18.94 8.57 -23.13
CA GLY A 179 -19.00 9.95 -23.66
C GLY A 179 -20.41 10.54 -23.78
N ARG A 180 -21.48 9.78 -23.47
CA ARG A 180 -22.88 10.24 -23.49
C ARG A 180 -23.36 10.71 -22.11
N ASN A 181 -22.79 10.18 -21.04
CA ASN A 181 -22.98 10.58 -19.64
C ASN A 181 -21.62 10.93 -19.01
N LYS A 182 -21.62 11.83 -18.01
CA LYS A 182 -20.41 12.21 -17.25
C LYS A 182 -20.10 11.22 -16.11
N ASP A 183 -20.74 10.04 -16.11
CA ASP A 183 -20.42 8.98 -15.16
C ASP A 183 -19.04 8.42 -15.47
N HIS A 184 -18.22 8.23 -14.45
CA HIS A 184 -16.90 7.64 -14.63
C HIS A 184 -16.45 6.81 -13.42
N ASN A 185 -15.41 6.00 -13.65
CA ASN A 185 -14.72 5.31 -12.58
C ASN A 185 -14.16 6.32 -11.55
N LEU A 186 -14.57 6.19 -10.29
CA LEU A 186 -14.10 7.01 -9.16
C LEU A 186 -12.83 6.47 -8.50
N SER A 187 -12.25 5.38 -9.04
CA SER A 187 -10.97 4.88 -8.56
C SER A 187 -9.86 5.85 -8.90
N LEU A 188 -8.89 5.98 -8.01
CA LEU A 188 -7.61 6.63 -8.30
C LEU A 188 -6.53 5.57 -8.54
N ILE A 189 -5.44 5.97 -9.17
CA ILE A 189 -4.23 5.15 -9.27
C ILE A 189 -3.12 5.83 -8.46
N VAL A 190 -2.43 5.06 -7.63
CA VAL A 190 -1.18 5.49 -7.02
C VAL A 190 -0.04 4.66 -7.56
N GLY A 191 1.13 5.26 -7.74
CA GLY A 191 2.27 4.52 -8.22
C GLY A 191 3.60 5.20 -8.03
N ASN A 192 4.66 4.40 -8.14
CA ASN A 192 6.05 4.81 -8.14
C ASN A 192 6.69 4.26 -9.42
N GLN A 193 7.02 5.15 -10.35
CA GLN A 193 7.53 4.75 -11.65
C GLN A 193 8.91 4.08 -11.54
N THR A 194 9.80 4.56 -10.68
CA THR A 194 11.14 3.99 -10.47
C THR A 194 11.08 2.54 -10.00
N THR A 195 10.14 2.22 -9.11
CA THR A 195 9.97 0.85 -8.58
C THR A 195 9.05 0.00 -9.45
N GLY A 196 8.34 0.60 -10.41
CA GLY A 196 7.34 -0.08 -11.23
C GLY A 196 6.08 -0.50 -10.45
N ARG A 197 5.80 0.15 -9.31
CA ARG A 197 4.65 -0.21 -8.47
C ARG A 197 3.48 0.67 -8.78
N TRP A 198 2.34 0.06 -9.09
CA TRP A 198 1.10 0.74 -9.42
C TRP A 198 -0.06 -0.01 -8.77
N MET A 199 -0.97 0.70 -8.14
CA MET A 199 -2.16 0.11 -7.53
C MET A 199 -3.36 1.04 -7.68
N LYS A 200 -4.54 0.44 -7.87
CA LYS A 200 -5.81 1.16 -7.75
C LYS A 200 -6.09 1.40 -6.27
N ALA A 201 -6.55 2.59 -5.94
CA ALA A 201 -7.02 2.93 -4.61
C ALA A 201 -8.36 3.67 -4.70
N SER A 202 -9.03 3.79 -3.55
CA SER A 202 -10.26 4.57 -3.44
C SER A 202 -9.94 5.97 -2.92
N PRO A 203 -10.48 7.05 -3.52
CA PRO A 203 -10.36 8.40 -2.94
C PRO A 203 -11.09 8.54 -1.60
N PHE A 204 -11.92 7.56 -1.23
CA PHE A 204 -12.63 7.49 0.05
C PHE A 204 -11.95 6.56 1.06
N GLU A 205 -10.78 6.03 0.74
CA GLU A 205 -9.96 5.28 1.70
C GLU A 205 -9.56 6.16 2.89
N ASN A 206 -9.20 5.52 4.01
CA ASN A 206 -8.70 6.24 5.17
C ASN A 206 -7.45 7.07 4.78
N PRO A 207 -7.44 8.41 5.00
CA PRO A 207 -6.34 9.27 4.59
C PRO A 207 -4.98 8.86 5.14
N TRP A 208 -4.91 8.25 6.32
CA TRP A 208 -3.67 7.75 6.90
C TRP A 208 -3.11 6.55 6.17
N ILE A 209 -3.98 5.62 5.75
CA ILE A 209 -3.57 4.44 4.98
C ILE A 209 -3.03 4.87 3.62
N LEU A 210 -3.73 5.78 2.94
CA LEU A 210 -3.28 6.29 1.65
C LEU A 210 -1.98 7.10 1.77
N ALA A 211 -1.81 7.90 2.83
CA ALA A 211 -0.56 8.61 3.11
C ALA A 211 0.61 7.63 3.40
N ASP A 212 0.38 6.59 4.19
CA ASP A 212 1.37 5.55 4.49
C ASP A 212 1.80 4.79 3.22
N GLN A 213 0.84 4.42 2.37
CA GLN A 213 1.13 3.77 1.09
C GLN A 213 2.06 4.61 0.21
N LEU A 214 1.82 5.92 0.13
CA LEU A 214 2.60 6.87 -0.67
C LEU A 214 3.99 7.12 -0.07
N ALA A 215 4.08 7.27 1.25
CA ALA A 215 5.32 7.60 1.94
C ALA A 215 6.26 6.40 2.12
N ASN A 216 5.71 5.19 2.26
CA ASN A 216 6.43 3.99 2.68
C ASN A 216 6.29 2.85 1.67
N THR A 217 5.08 2.32 1.47
CA THR A 217 4.83 1.06 0.75
C THR A 217 5.25 1.11 -0.72
N LEU A 218 5.03 2.24 -1.40
CA LEU A 218 5.43 2.45 -2.79
C LEU A 218 6.93 2.77 -2.95
N GLN A 219 7.61 3.18 -1.88
CA GLN A 219 9.00 3.65 -1.92
C GLN A 219 10.01 2.53 -1.65
N ASN A 220 9.75 1.67 -0.66
CA ASN A 220 10.80 0.83 -0.07
C ASN A 220 10.40 -0.61 0.25
N TRP A 221 9.80 -1.30 -0.71
CA TRP A 221 9.67 -2.75 -0.61
C TRP A 221 10.86 -3.45 -1.30
N LYS A 222 12.05 -3.08 -0.88
CA LYS A 222 13.31 -3.80 -1.16
C LYS A 222 13.77 -4.65 0.01
N GLN A 223 12.91 -4.82 1.01
CA GLN A 223 12.97 -6.07 1.76
C GLN A 223 12.24 -7.07 0.84
N PRO A 224 12.91 -8.09 0.25
CA PRO A 224 12.21 -9.37 0.16
C PRO A 224 11.49 -9.55 1.49
N SER A 225 10.25 -10.01 1.48
CA SER A 225 9.74 -10.58 2.72
C SER A 225 10.89 -11.47 3.21
N ILE A 226 11.43 -11.17 4.40
CA ILE A 226 12.10 -12.21 5.14
C ILE A 226 11.13 -13.39 5.00
N GLU A 227 11.61 -14.60 4.72
CA GLU A 227 10.78 -15.78 4.93
C GLU A 227 10.40 -15.77 6.42
N GLU A 228 9.44 -14.93 6.75
CA GLU A 228 8.75 -14.86 7.99
C GLU A 228 7.92 -16.09 7.90
N SER A 229 8.35 -17.07 8.68
CA SER A 229 7.54 -18.23 8.92
C SER A 229 6.13 -17.73 9.25
N TYR A 230 5.18 -18.03 8.36
CA TYR A 230 3.76 -17.86 8.64
C TYR A 230 3.29 -18.78 9.78
N ALA A 231 4.19 -19.54 10.42
CA ALA A 231 3.91 -20.28 11.64
C ALA A 231 3.32 -19.39 12.75
N ASN A 232 3.61 -18.08 12.74
CA ASN A 232 3.05 -17.11 13.67
C ASN A 232 2.06 -16.13 13.01
N ALA A 233 1.70 -16.35 11.74
CA ALA A 233 0.70 -15.50 11.11
C ALA A 233 -0.64 -15.68 11.82
N PRO A 234 -1.38 -14.59 12.11
CA PRO A 234 -2.69 -14.72 12.72
C PRO A 234 -3.59 -15.52 11.79
N ASP A 235 -4.18 -16.61 12.29
CA ASP A 235 -5.19 -17.34 11.54
C ASP A 235 -6.36 -16.39 11.24
N ILE A 236 -6.58 -16.14 9.95
CA ILE A 236 -7.75 -15.40 9.49
C ILE A 236 -8.94 -16.34 9.64
N ARG A 237 -9.60 -16.28 10.79
CA ARG A 237 -10.82 -17.07 10.99
C ARG A 237 -11.91 -16.57 10.05
N PRO A 238 -12.65 -17.47 9.37
CA PRO A 238 -13.89 -17.07 8.75
C PRO A 238 -14.82 -16.46 9.81
N PRO A 239 -15.57 -15.40 9.49
CA PRO A 239 -16.53 -14.84 10.43
C PRO A 239 -17.54 -15.92 10.81
N SER A 240 -17.97 -15.93 12.07
CA SER A 240 -19.09 -16.78 12.46
C SER A 240 -20.37 -16.30 11.78
N ASN A 241 -21.39 -17.16 11.68
CA ASN A 241 -22.70 -16.75 11.17
C ASN A 241 -23.26 -15.52 11.93
N GLY A 242 -23.05 -15.47 13.25
CA GLY A 242 -23.41 -14.32 14.09
C GLY A 242 -22.68 -13.02 13.73
N GLU A 243 -21.38 -13.12 13.44
CA GLU A 243 -20.56 -11.96 13.03
C GLU A 243 -21.01 -11.42 11.67
N GLU A 244 -21.32 -12.30 10.71
CA GLU A 244 -21.82 -11.89 9.39
C GLU A 244 -23.19 -11.22 9.49
N LEU A 245 -24.10 -11.83 10.25
CA LEU A 245 -25.42 -11.26 10.52
C LEU A 245 -25.31 -9.90 11.22
N PHE A 246 -24.44 -9.76 12.21
CA PHE A 246 -24.21 -8.48 12.88
C PHE A 246 -23.69 -7.41 11.89
N ARG A 247 -22.66 -7.74 11.11
CA ARG A 247 -22.07 -6.80 10.14
C ARG A 247 -23.05 -6.33 9.08
N THR A 248 -23.96 -7.20 8.64
CA THR A 248 -24.89 -6.90 7.55
C THR A 248 -26.22 -6.31 8.02
N ARG A 249 -26.63 -6.56 9.26
CA ARG A 249 -27.97 -6.18 9.77
C ARG A 249 -27.95 -5.20 10.95
N CYS A 250 -26.87 -5.13 11.72
CA CYS A 250 -26.83 -4.41 12.99
C CYS A 250 -25.78 -3.28 13.00
N ALA A 251 -24.64 -3.48 12.34
CA ALA A 251 -23.49 -2.56 12.37
C ALA A 251 -23.73 -1.19 11.70
N SER A 252 -24.90 -0.96 11.09
CA SER A 252 -25.29 0.37 10.59
C SER A 252 -25.73 1.29 11.73
N CYS A 253 -26.26 0.74 12.82
CA CYS A 253 -26.85 1.50 13.93
C CYS A 253 -26.16 1.25 15.27
N HIS A 254 -25.52 0.10 15.46
CA HIS A 254 -24.87 -0.30 16.71
C HIS A 254 -23.34 -0.35 16.59
N SER A 255 -22.64 -0.05 17.68
CA SER A 255 -21.19 -0.22 17.83
C SER A 255 -20.81 -1.44 18.69
N LEU A 256 -19.57 -1.94 18.53
CA LEU A 256 -18.97 -3.01 19.35
C LEU A 256 -17.71 -2.54 20.09
N GLY A 257 -17.84 -1.47 20.86
CA GLY A 257 -16.80 -0.98 21.76
C GLY A 257 -15.67 -0.22 21.06
N PRO A 258 -14.60 0.13 21.81
CA PRO A 258 -13.51 0.97 21.31
C PRO A 258 -12.65 0.30 20.23
N MET A 259 -12.73 -1.03 20.09
CA MET A 259 -11.97 -1.81 19.09
C MET A 259 -12.66 -1.91 17.73
N ASP A 260 -13.95 -1.52 17.61
CA ASP A 260 -14.73 -1.55 16.36
C ASP A 260 -14.49 -0.33 15.44
N GLY A 261 -13.43 0.43 15.71
CA GLY A 261 -13.13 1.68 15.03
C GLY A 261 -14.08 2.79 15.50
N GLN A 262 -13.53 3.87 16.06
CA GLN A 262 -14.29 4.99 16.59
C GLN A 262 -15.34 5.51 15.58
N GLY A 263 -16.61 5.20 15.83
CA GLY A 263 -17.80 6.02 15.51
C GLY A 263 -17.81 6.78 14.17
N LEU A 264 -17.58 6.10 13.04
CA LEU A 264 -17.82 6.70 11.72
C LEU A 264 -19.21 6.29 11.18
N GLY A 265 -20.06 7.29 10.89
CA GLY A 265 -21.37 7.10 10.23
C GLY A 265 -22.56 6.98 11.19
N MET A 266 -23.66 6.36 10.75
CA MET A 266 -24.93 6.22 11.49
C MET A 266 -24.87 5.27 12.72
N ARG A 267 -23.68 4.77 13.07
CA ARG A 267 -23.44 3.77 14.12
C ARG A 267 -23.68 4.24 15.56
N SER A 268 -24.21 5.45 15.73
CA SER A 268 -24.53 6.07 17.02
C SER A 268 -26.04 6.20 17.27
N ILE A 269 -26.87 5.67 16.37
CA ILE A 269 -28.33 5.68 16.53
C ILE A 269 -28.76 4.69 17.62
N GLY A 270 -28.12 3.52 17.69
CA GLY A 270 -28.33 2.51 18.71
C GLY A 270 -27.21 2.50 19.77
N PRO A 271 -27.44 1.84 20.92
CA PRO A 271 -26.41 1.64 21.94
C PRO A 271 -25.22 0.84 21.42
N ASP A 272 -24.09 1.02 22.09
CA ASP A 272 -22.99 0.05 22.08
C ASP A 272 -23.45 -1.29 22.67
N LEU A 273 -23.10 -2.39 22.01
CA LEU A 273 -23.56 -3.73 22.40
C LEU A 273 -22.55 -4.53 23.22
N ILE A 274 -21.34 -4.02 23.48
CA ILE A 274 -20.40 -4.73 24.36
C ILE A 274 -20.99 -4.85 25.76
N GLY A 275 -21.03 -6.07 26.29
CA GLY A 275 -21.59 -6.37 27.59
C GLY A 275 -23.11 -6.59 27.61
N VAL A 276 -23.83 -6.46 26.47
CA VAL A 276 -25.29 -6.62 26.45
C VAL A 276 -25.73 -8.00 26.92
N THR A 277 -24.96 -9.05 26.59
CA THR A 277 -25.23 -10.45 26.97
C THR A 277 -25.06 -10.71 28.46
N ARG A 278 -24.31 -9.86 29.17
CA ARG A 278 -24.17 -9.92 30.64
C ARG A 278 -25.28 -9.17 31.37
N ASN A 279 -25.84 -8.15 30.72
CA ASN A 279 -26.74 -7.18 31.31
C ASN A 279 -28.22 -7.42 30.98
N ARG A 280 -28.54 -8.41 30.14
CA ARG A 280 -29.89 -8.70 29.67
C ARG A 280 -30.20 -10.19 29.78
N ASP A 281 -31.45 -10.49 30.14
CA ASP A 281 -31.95 -11.85 30.13
C ASP A 281 -31.85 -12.43 28.70
N PRO A 282 -31.27 -13.64 28.52
CA PRO A 282 -31.06 -14.22 27.19
C PRO A 282 -32.35 -14.43 26.39
N LYS A 283 -33.45 -14.81 27.04
CA LYS A 283 -34.73 -15.04 26.36
C LYS A 283 -35.35 -13.72 25.92
N TRP A 284 -35.27 -12.70 26.78
CA TRP A 284 -35.70 -11.35 26.43
C TRP A 284 -34.87 -10.79 25.27
N LEU A 285 -33.54 -10.93 25.31
CA LEU A 285 -32.64 -10.42 24.27
C LEU A 285 -32.90 -11.07 22.91
N ASN A 286 -33.09 -12.40 22.88
CA ASN A 286 -33.43 -13.12 21.66
C ASN A 286 -34.77 -12.63 21.08
N ARG A 287 -35.79 -12.48 21.94
CA ARG A 287 -37.10 -11.94 21.53
C ARG A 287 -36.99 -10.50 21.03
N TRP A 288 -36.20 -9.64 21.68
CA TRP A 288 -35.99 -8.24 21.30
C TRP A 288 -35.35 -8.10 19.91
N ILE A 289 -34.36 -8.93 19.58
CA ILE A 289 -33.72 -8.92 18.25
C ILE A 289 -34.70 -9.29 17.14
N ARG A 290 -35.64 -10.20 17.42
CA ARG A 290 -36.60 -10.72 16.44
C ARG A 290 -37.87 -9.88 16.31
N GLU A 291 -38.38 -9.37 17.43
CA GLU A 291 -39.72 -8.82 17.55
C GLU A 291 -39.73 -7.49 18.37
N PRO A 292 -38.87 -6.51 18.04
CA PRO A 292 -38.77 -5.26 18.81
C PRO A 292 -40.06 -4.43 18.73
N ASP A 293 -40.72 -4.46 17.57
CA ASP A 293 -42.00 -3.81 17.30
C ASP A 293 -43.14 -4.37 18.16
N ARG A 294 -43.18 -5.69 18.36
CA ARG A 294 -44.19 -6.33 19.23
C ARG A 294 -43.93 -6.03 20.69
N LEU A 295 -42.68 -6.05 21.15
CA LEU A 295 -42.36 -5.70 22.54
C LEU A 295 -42.71 -4.24 22.88
N LEU A 296 -42.53 -3.32 21.93
CA LEU A 296 -43.01 -1.94 22.07
C LEU A 296 -44.55 -1.86 22.10
N ALA A 297 -45.24 -2.61 21.25
CA ALA A 297 -46.71 -2.65 21.22
C ALA A 297 -47.32 -3.26 22.51
N GLU A 298 -46.67 -4.28 23.06
CA GLU A 298 -46.99 -4.93 24.34
C GLU A 298 -46.63 -4.06 25.55
N LYS A 299 -45.93 -2.93 25.33
CA LYS A 299 -45.45 -2.01 26.37
C LYS A 299 -44.50 -2.68 27.36
N ASP A 300 -43.60 -3.53 26.84
CA ASP A 300 -42.52 -4.11 27.64
C ASP A 300 -41.70 -2.98 28.31
N PRO A 301 -41.45 -3.05 29.63
CA PRO A 301 -40.87 -1.94 30.37
C PRO A 301 -39.43 -1.64 29.95
N ILE A 302 -38.66 -2.66 29.55
CA ILE A 302 -37.26 -2.48 29.10
C ILE A 302 -37.26 -1.89 27.69
N ALA A 303 -38.11 -2.41 26.79
CA ALA A 303 -38.27 -1.89 25.44
C ALA A 303 -38.66 -0.40 25.44
N LEU A 304 -39.64 -0.02 26.27
CA LEU A 304 -40.06 1.38 26.40
C LEU A 304 -38.96 2.26 26.99
N GLN A 305 -38.22 1.76 27.99
CA GLN A 305 -37.08 2.50 28.55
C GLN A 305 -36.01 2.78 27.49
N LEU A 306 -35.63 1.75 26.72
CA LEU A 306 -34.66 1.90 25.63
C LEU A 306 -35.18 2.85 24.55
N TYR A 307 -36.45 2.74 24.18
CA TYR A 307 -37.07 3.64 23.22
C TYR A 307 -37.00 5.11 23.65
N GLU A 308 -37.29 5.40 24.92
CA GLU A 308 -37.16 6.75 25.46
C GLU A 308 -35.69 7.21 25.51
N GLN A 309 -34.76 6.31 25.84
CA GLN A 309 -33.34 6.60 25.94
C GLN A 309 -32.69 6.92 24.58
N PHE A 310 -33.14 6.28 23.50
CA PHE A 310 -32.59 6.44 22.14
C PHE A 310 -33.51 7.26 21.24
N GLU A 311 -33.84 8.47 21.70
CA GLU A 311 -34.55 9.52 20.95
C GLU A 311 -35.88 9.09 20.33
N ARG A 312 -36.56 8.09 20.91
CA ARG A 312 -37.82 7.55 20.39
C ARG A 312 -37.69 7.01 18.96
N ILE A 313 -36.49 6.55 18.60
CA ILE A 313 -36.23 5.85 17.34
C ILE A 313 -36.45 4.35 17.60
N PRO A 314 -37.46 3.71 16.99
CA PRO A 314 -37.71 2.30 17.24
C PRO A 314 -36.64 1.44 16.53
N MET A 315 -36.14 0.42 17.22
CA MET A 315 -35.31 -0.60 16.58
C MET A 315 -36.16 -1.32 15.50
N PRO A 316 -35.72 -1.36 14.24
CA PRO A 316 -36.50 -1.97 13.18
C PRO A 316 -36.54 -3.49 13.35
N ASN A 317 -37.66 -4.10 12.96
CA ASN A 317 -37.77 -5.55 12.87
C ASN A 317 -36.98 -6.05 11.64
N LEU A 318 -35.86 -6.73 11.90
CA LEU A 318 -34.95 -7.25 10.87
C LEU A 318 -35.39 -8.61 10.29
N ARG A 319 -36.55 -9.12 10.71
CA ARG A 319 -37.15 -10.39 10.29
C ARG A 319 -36.23 -11.59 10.46
N LEU A 320 -35.51 -11.60 11.57
CA LEU A 320 -34.61 -12.69 11.97
C LEU A 320 -35.42 -13.81 12.64
N ASP A 321 -35.02 -15.06 12.41
CA ASP A 321 -35.54 -16.21 13.13
C ASP A 321 -34.79 -16.43 14.47
N GLU A 322 -35.22 -17.42 15.25
CA GLU A 322 -34.62 -17.75 16.55
C GLU A 322 -33.14 -18.05 16.48
N GLN A 323 -32.75 -18.82 15.48
CA GLN A 323 -31.40 -19.33 15.33
C GLN A 323 -30.44 -18.22 14.89
N SER A 324 -30.90 -17.33 14.01
CA SER A 324 -30.15 -16.14 13.58
C SER A 324 -29.97 -15.16 14.73
N ALA A 325 -31.03 -14.90 15.50
CA ALA A 325 -30.95 -14.06 16.69
C ALA A 325 -30.00 -14.66 17.74
N GLN A 326 -30.06 -15.98 17.94
CA GLN A 326 -29.15 -16.67 18.85
C GLN A 326 -27.70 -16.59 18.36
N SER A 327 -27.45 -16.80 17.06
CA SER A 327 -26.11 -16.68 16.48
C SER A 327 -25.50 -15.29 16.73
N ILE A 328 -26.30 -14.23 16.60
CA ILE A 328 -25.87 -12.86 16.92
C ILE A 328 -25.54 -12.74 18.40
N ILE A 329 -26.39 -13.26 19.30
CA ILE A 329 -26.15 -13.21 20.75
C ILE A 329 -24.86 -13.93 21.12
N ASP A 330 -24.63 -15.11 20.55
CA ASP A 330 -23.41 -15.90 20.80
C ASP A 330 -22.17 -15.11 20.36
N PHE A 331 -22.20 -14.52 19.16
CA PHE A 331 -21.14 -13.63 18.69
C PHE A 331 -20.91 -12.42 19.61
N LEU A 332 -21.98 -11.75 20.06
CA LEU A 332 -21.87 -10.62 20.99
C LEU A 332 -21.29 -11.04 22.35
N SER A 333 -21.58 -12.27 22.80
CA SER A 333 -21.01 -12.84 24.01
C SER A 333 -19.51 -13.06 23.84
N ASP A 334 -19.09 -13.72 22.76
CA ASP A 334 -17.69 -13.97 22.43
C ASP A 334 -16.90 -12.65 22.33
N GLU A 335 -17.46 -11.64 21.65
CA GLU A 335 -16.79 -10.34 21.50
C GLU A 335 -16.73 -9.58 22.83
N THR A 336 -17.76 -9.72 23.69
CA THR A 336 -17.73 -9.19 25.05
C THR A 336 -16.64 -9.85 25.89
N GLU A 337 -16.48 -11.17 25.80
CA GLU A 337 -15.41 -11.88 26.51
C GLU A 337 -14.03 -11.51 25.99
N ARG A 338 -13.89 -11.33 24.67
CA ARG A 338 -12.66 -10.91 24.02
C ARG A 338 -12.21 -9.52 24.45
N GLN A 339 -13.14 -8.56 24.53
CA GLN A 339 -12.82 -7.17 24.87
C GLN A 339 -12.84 -6.89 26.38
N GLN A 340 -13.63 -7.65 27.14
CA GLN A 340 -13.82 -7.48 28.59
C GLN A 340 -13.77 -8.85 29.29
N PRO A 341 -12.61 -9.54 29.34
CA PRO A 341 -12.50 -10.86 29.97
C PRO A 341 -12.90 -10.79 31.45
N SER A 342 -13.67 -11.79 31.90
CA SER A 342 -14.07 -11.89 33.30
C SER A 342 -12.87 -12.30 34.18
N THR A 343 -12.90 -11.93 35.47
CA THR A 343 -11.83 -12.26 36.44
C THR A 343 -11.59 -13.76 36.62
N ALA A 344 -12.56 -14.62 36.28
CA ALA A 344 -12.40 -16.08 36.26
C ALA A 344 -11.62 -16.60 35.04
N ALA A 345 -11.69 -15.92 33.89
CA ALA A 345 -10.91 -16.27 32.69
C ALA A 345 -9.43 -15.90 32.83
N MET A 346 -9.11 -14.92 33.69
CA MET A 346 -7.73 -14.52 34.00
C MET A 346 -6.98 -15.55 34.87
N THR A 347 -7.68 -16.44 35.59
CA THR A 347 -7.05 -17.44 36.48
C THR A 347 -6.70 -18.76 35.78
N ASP A 348 -7.37 -19.10 34.69
CA ASP A 348 -7.09 -20.35 33.93
C ASP A 348 -6.02 -20.16 32.81
N GLY A 349 -5.65 -18.91 32.51
CA GLY A 349 -4.62 -18.56 31.54
C GLY A 349 -3.30 -18.18 32.19
N ALA A 350 -2.61 -19.11 32.85
CA ALA A 350 -1.22 -18.91 33.27
C ALA A 350 -0.28 -18.87 32.04
N LEU A 351 -0.29 -17.75 31.31
CA LEU A 351 0.83 -17.36 30.46
C LEU A 351 1.98 -16.97 31.39
N THR A 352 3.04 -17.77 31.37
CA THR A 352 4.30 -17.48 32.04
C THR A 352 4.74 -16.03 31.75
N PRO A 353 5.05 -15.22 32.76
CA PRO A 353 5.48 -13.85 32.54
C PRO A 353 6.87 -13.87 31.89
N VAL A 354 6.99 -13.27 30.70
CA VAL A 354 8.30 -12.90 30.14
C VAL A 354 8.89 -11.84 31.06
N LYS A 355 9.95 -12.20 31.77
CA LYS A 355 10.72 -11.29 32.63
C LYS A 355 11.35 -10.15 31.80
N PRO A 356 11.29 -8.90 32.27
CA PRO A 356 12.10 -7.81 31.73
C PRO A 356 13.48 -7.72 32.44
N GLY A 357 14.53 -7.46 31.66
CA GLY A 357 15.93 -7.20 32.09
C GLY A 357 16.85 -8.42 31.88
N ASP A 358 18.06 -8.35 31.31
CA ASP A 358 19.01 -7.25 31.10
C ASP A 358 20.01 -7.67 30.02
N SER A 359 20.51 -6.72 29.22
CA SER A 359 21.96 -6.51 28.99
C SER A 359 22.19 -5.43 27.94
N ALA A 360 22.26 -4.19 28.42
CA ALA A 360 23.11 -3.19 27.78
C ALA A 360 24.59 -3.50 28.09
N ALA A 361 25.45 -3.13 27.14
CA ALA A 361 26.89 -2.94 27.26
C ALA A 361 27.81 -4.18 27.33
N THR A 362 28.57 -4.40 26.25
CA THR A 362 30.04 -4.46 26.34
C THR A 362 30.64 -3.93 25.04
N VAL A 363 31.13 -2.68 25.11
CA VAL A 363 32.22 -2.21 24.27
C VAL A 363 33.51 -2.67 24.96
N SER A 364 34.37 -3.42 24.27
CA SER A 364 35.79 -3.46 24.60
C SER A 364 36.64 -3.51 23.33
N ARG A 365 37.68 -2.68 23.35
CA ARG A 365 38.56 -2.23 22.26
C ARG A 365 39.63 -3.25 21.85
N MET A 366 40.26 -2.95 20.70
CA MET A 366 41.62 -3.34 20.25
C MET A 366 41.77 -4.83 19.89
N ARG A 367 42.14 -5.21 18.67
CA ARG A 367 43.18 -4.68 17.76
C ARG A 367 42.80 -4.81 16.30
#